data_AF-A0A7W0Z7H6-F1
#
_entry.id   AF-A0A7W0Z7H6-F1
#
_cell.length_a   1.000
_cell.length_b   1.000
_cell.length_c   1.000
_cell.angle_alpha   90.00
_cell.angle_beta   90.00
_cell.angle_gamma   90.00
#
_symmetry.space_group_name_H-M   'P 1'
#
loop_
_entity.id
_entity.type
_entity.pdbx_description
1 polymer ?
#
loop_
_entity_poly.entity_id
_entity_poly.type
_entity_poly.pdbx_seq_one_letter_code
_entity_poly.pdbx_strand_id
1 'polypeptide(L)'
;MPADPIAAAGGVPWRRDDGVVRLAVVHRPRYDDWSFPKGKLRPGELPLLAAVREVTEETGLELVIGRRLPRTSYQSDGGQKTVDYWSMRATGEFVANDETDGMEWLTPEEAVKTLSYADDQALVADLLAVAVAPVRVLLVRHGRAGDSESWSGPDVDRPLDERGVAEAATLADVLPAFGPDRVVSADPLRCRQTLQPLAERLGLLVGPASEFGEDDYLDDPAAARNALAKLLGADSVAAVGSQGGVIPDLLEWLLTSGQPVTGVSPQRRADGPPARKGSVWALTAHDGKVVSADYYGSLLP
;
A
#
# COMPACT_ATOMS: atom_id res chain seq x y z
N MET A 1 20.07 -23.60 -20.25
CA MET A 1 19.80 -22.37 -19.47
C MET A 1 18.59 -22.67 -18.61
N PRO A 2 18.62 -22.51 -17.28
CA PRO A 2 17.38 -22.54 -16.49
C PRO A 2 16.45 -21.44 -17.02
N ALA A 3 15.15 -21.71 -17.09
CA ALA A 3 14.17 -20.72 -17.53
C ALA A 3 14.19 -19.51 -16.58
N ASP A 4 14.04 -18.31 -17.14
CA ASP A 4 14.04 -17.08 -16.36
C ASP A 4 12.87 -17.08 -15.36
N PRO A 5 13.06 -16.59 -14.12
CA PRO A 5 11.98 -16.50 -13.14
C PRO A 5 10.82 -15.65 -13.67
N ILE A 6 9.60 -16.14 -13.52
CA ILE A 6 8.40 -15.43 -13.93
C ILE A 6 7.86 -14.63 -12.75
N ALA A 7 7.91 -13.31 -12.84
CA ALA A 7 7.27 -12.41 -11.88
C ALA A 7 5.81 -12.14 -12.27
N ALA A 8 4.91 -12.25 -11.30
CA ALA A 8 3.50 -11.99 -11.44
C ALA A 8 2.96 -11.23 -10.22
N ALA A 9 1.80 -10.63 -10.37
CA ALA A 9 1.11 -9.95 -9.29
C ALA A 9 -0.40 -10.15 -9.42
N GLY A 10 -1.10 -10.10 -8.29
CA GLY A 10 -2.54 -10.29 -8.23
C GLY A 10 -3.15 -9.67 -6.98
N GLY A 11 -4.44 -9.90 -6.82
CA GLY A 11 -5.17 -9.36 -5.68
C GLY A 11 -6.19 -10.35 -5.14
N VAL A 12 -6.56 -10.14 -3.88
CA VAL A 12 -7.76 -10.73 -3.27
C VAL A 12 -8.79 -9.61 -3.19
N PRO A 13 -9.67 -9.47 -4.20
CA PRO A 13 -10.67 -8.41 -4.20
C PRO A 13 -11.75 -8.73 -3.19
N TRP A 14 -12.13 -7.73 -2.41
CA TRP A 14 -13.15 -7.89 -1.39
C TRP A 14 -14.11 -6.70 -1.39
N ARG A 15 -15.33 -6.97 -0.95
CA ARG A 15 -16.33 -5.96 -0.61
C ARG A 15 -17.05 -6.34 0.68
N ARG A 16 -17.84 -5.42 1.22
CA ARG A 16 -18.71 -5.68 2.37
C ARG A 16 -20.16 -5.49 1.97
N ASP A 17 -20.91 -6.58 2.05
CA ASP A 17 -22.36 -6.61 1.80
C ASP A 17 -23.04 -6.85 3.15
N ASP A 18 -23.81 -5.88 3.66
CA ASP A 18 -24.48 -5.94 4.96
C ASP A 18 -23.56 -6.37 6.12
N GLY A 19 -22.31 -5.87 6.10
CA GLY A 19 -21.28 -6.17 7.10
C GLY A 19 -20.50 -7.47 6.85
N VAL A 20 -20.95 -8.32 5.93
CA VAL A 20 -20.30 -9.59 5.57
C VAL A 20 -19.24 -9.34 4.49
N VAL A 21 -18.02 -9.82 4.73
CA VAL A 21 -16.97 -9.79 3.71
C VAL A 21 -17.30 -10.77 2.60
N ARG A 22 -17.23 -10.31 1.35
CA ARG A 22 -17.29 -11.15 0.16
C ARG A 22 -15.99 -11.01 -0.62
N LEU A 23 -15.50 -12.12 -1.18
CA LEU A 23 -14.28 -12.18 -1.99
C LEU A 23 -14.65 -12.48 -3.44
N ALA A 24 -14.03 -11.77 -4.38
CA ALA A 24 -14.17 -12.08 -5.80
C ALA A 24 -13.20 -13.21 -6.17
N VAL A 25 -13.75 -14.32 -6.65
CA VAL A 25 -12.99 -15.41 -7.27
C VAL A 25 -13.33 -15.48 -8.75
N VAL A 26 -12.34 -15.81 -9.58
CA VAL A 26 -12.50 -15.88 -11.03
C VAL A 26 -12.33 -17.31 -11.51
N HIS A 27 -13.18 -17.70 -12.45
CA HIS A 27 -13.04 -18.95 -13.19
C HIS A 27 -12.15 -18.72 -14.41
N ARG A 28 -11.24 -19.66 -14.67
CA ARG A 28 -10.32 -19.60 -15.82
C ARG A 28 -10.63 -20.73 -16.80
N PRO A 29 -11.37 -20.48 -17.91
CA PRO A 29 -11.85 -21.53 -18.80
C PRO A 29 -10.72 -22.35 -19.44
N ARG A 30 -9.55 -21.75 -19.65
CA ARG A 30 -8.37 -22.45 -20.18
C ARG A 30 -7.91 -23.61 -19.28
N TYR A 31 -8.11 -23.50 -17.98
CA TYR A 31 -7.62 -24.42 -16.98
C TYR A 31 -8.74 -25.15 -16.22
N ASP A 32 -10.00 -24.71 -16.39
CA ASP A 32 -11.19 -25.18 -15.66
C ASP A 32 -10.96 -25.15 -14.14
N ASP A 33 -10.41 -24.02 -13.67
CA ASP A 33 -10.05 -23.80 -12.27
C ASP A 33 -10.58 -22.46 -11.74
N TRP A 34 -10.65 -22.37 -10.40
CA TRP A 34 -11.00 -21.16 -9.68
C TRP A 34 -9.79 -20.66 -8.91
N SER A 35 -9.47 -19.39 -9.09
CA SER A 35 -8.33 -18.76 -8.42
C SER A 35 -8.60 -17.28 -8.14
N PHE A 36 -7.68 -16.64 -7.41
CA PHE A 36 -7.65 -15.19 -7.38
C PHE A 36 -7.04 -14.61 -8.66
N PRO A 37 -7.53 -13.44 -9.12
CA PRO A 37 -7.07 -12.78 -10.34
C PRO A 37 -5.61 -12.34 -10.23
N LYS A 38 -4.81 -12.65 -11.25
CA LYS A 38 -3.35 -12.44 -11.25
C LYS A 38 -2.76 -12.66 -12.64
N GLY A 39 -1.75 -11.87 -12.98
CA GLY A 39 -0.99 -12.07 -14.21
C GLY A 39 0.44 -11.61 -14.15
N LYS A 40 1.12 -11.70 -15.29
CA LYS A 40 2.57 -11.49 -15.39
C LYS A 40 2.87 -10.00 -15.42
N LEU A 41 3.98 -9.61 -14.78
CA LEU A 41 4.47 -8.24 -14.90
C LEU A 41 4.86 -7.92 -16.34
N ARG A 42 4.52 -6.71 -16.79
CA ARG A 42 5.08 -6.12 -18.02
C ARG A 42 6.52 -5.61 -17.75
N PRO A 43 7.37 -5.46 -18.78
CA PRO A 43 8.71 -4.92 -18.59
C PRO A 43 8.69 -3.55 -17.91
N GLY A 44 9.42 -3.41 -16.79
CA GLY A 44 9.48 -2.16 -16.02
C GLY A 44 8.23 -1.85 -15.18
N GLU A 45 7.25 -2.76 -15.12
CA GLU A 45 6.03 -2.57 -14.34
C GLU A 45 6.26 -2.86 -12.85
N LEU A 46 5.77 -1.98 -11.98
CA LEU A 46 5.77 -2.23 -10.55
C LEU A 46 4.78 -3.34 -10.20
N PRO A 47 5.15 -4.33 -9.36
CA PRO A 47 4.25 -5.42 -8.97
C PRO A 47 2.88 -4.93 -8.46
N LEU A 48 2.85 -3.84 -7.70
CA LEU A 48 1.63 -3.27 -7.15
C LEU A 48 0.70 -2.73 -8.25
N LEU A 49 1.24 -2.07 -9.27
CA LEU A 49 0.46 -1.57 -10.40
C LEU A 49 0.03 -2.71 -11.34
N ALA A 50 0.90 -3.71 -11.53
CA ALA A 50 0.54 -4.94 -12.22
C ALA A 50 -0.65 -5.61 -11.53
N ALA A 51 -0.65 -5.68 -10.20
CA ALA A 51 -1.76 -6.25 -9.45
C ALA A 51 -3.09 -5.51 -9.75
N VAL A 52 -3.10 -4.17 -9.68
CA VAL A 52 -4.31 -3.38 -10.01
C VAL A 52 -4.78 -3.67 -11.42
N ARG A 53 -3.86 -3.63 -12.37
CA ARG A 53 -4.15 -3.85 -13.78
C ARG A 53 -4.74 -5.24 -14.02
N GLU A 54 -4.07 -6.28 -13.56
CA GLU A 54 -4.49 -7.68 -13.78
C GLU A 54 -5.86 -7.94 -13.14
N VAL A 55 -6.09 -7.46 -11.92
CA VAL A 55 -7.41 -7.62 -11.30
C VAL A 55 -8.48 -6.82 -12.07
N THR A 56 -8.17 -5.61 -12.54
CA THR A 56 -9.11 -4.82 -13.34
C THR A 56 -9.38 -5.47 -14.71
N GLU A 57 -8.36 -5.99 -15.38
CA GLU A 57 -8.47 -6.68 -16.68
C GLU A 57 -9.29 -7.98 -16.52
N GLU A 58 -9.06 -8.77 -15.47
CA GLU A 58 -9.80 -10.03 -15.26
C GLU A 58 -11.20 -9.83 -14.68
N THR A 59 -11.47 -8.77 -13.91
CA THR A 59 -12.75 -8.64 -13.17
C THR A 59 -13.58 -7.41 -13.55
N GLY A 60 -13.03 -6.46 -14.30
CA GLY A 60 -13.69 -5.18 -14.56
C GLY A 60 -13.99 -4.33 -13.31
N LEU A 61 -13.44 -4.68 -12.14
CA LEU A 61 -13.69 -3.97 -10.90
C LEU A 61 -12.83 -2.71 -10.78
N GLU A 62 -13.44 -1.63 -10.29
CA GLU A 62 -12.70 -0.51 -9.71
C GLU A 62 -12.25 -0.86 -8.29
N LEU A 63 -10.96 -0.65 -8.01
CA LEU A 63 -10.31 -1.19 -6.82
C LEU A 63 -9.45 -0.14 -6.12
N VAL A 64 -9.42 -0.24 -4.80
CA VAL A 64 -8.47 0.46 -3.92
C VAL A 64 -7.58 -0.58 -3.25
N ILE A 65 -6.26 -0.41 -3.37
CA ILE A 65 -5.28 -1.31 -2.76
C ILE A 65 -5.31 -1.20 -1.24
N GLY A 66 -5.28 -2.37 -0.59
CA GLY A 66 -5.11 -2.55 0.84
C GLY A 66 -3.73 -3.10 1.20
N ARG A 67 -3.66 -3.84 2.31
CA ARG A 67 -2.41 -4.45 2.77
C ARG A 67 -1.86 -5.49 1.81
N ARG A 68 -0.55 -5.69 1.86
CA ARG A 68 0.14 -6.79 1.16
C ARG A 68 -0.23 -8.13 1.81
N LEU A 69 -0.34 -9.16 0.97
CA LEU A 69 -0.59 -10.55 1.36
C LEU A 69 0.67 -11.40 1.10
N PRO A 70 0.76 -12.62 1.66
CA PRO A 70 1.89 -13.51 1.44
C PRO A 70 2.15 -13.76 -0.05
N ARG A 71 3.43 -13.74 -0.41
CA ARG A 71 3.91 -14.13 -1.74
C ARG A 71 3.83 -15.64 -1.91
N THR A 72 3.38 -16.08 -3.08
CA THR A 72 3.40 -17.50 -3.46
C THR A 72 4.51 -17.76 -4.47
N SER A 73 5.08 -18.97 -4.47
CA SER A 73 6.13 -19.36 -5.42
C SER A 73 6.03 -20.84 -5.78
N TYR A 74 5.89 -21.14 -7.07
CA TYR A 74 5.67 -22.50 -7.56
C TYR A 74 6.29 -22.70 -8.95
N GLN A 75 6.50 -23.95 -9.33
CA GLN A 75 6.99 -24.30 -10.67
C GLN A 75 5.83 -24.25 -11.68
N SER A 76 6.07 -23.60 -12.82
CA SER A 76 5.15 -23.53 -13.95
C SER A 76 5.84 -23.99 -15.24
N ASP A 77 5.09 -24.22 -16.31
CA ASP A 77 5.64 -24.65 -17.61
C ASP A 77 6.75 -23.73 -18.15
N GLY A 78 6.76 -22.45 -17.74
CA GLY A 78 7.76 -21.46 -18.12
C GLY A 78 8.87 -21.20 -17.09
N GLY A 79 8.95 -22.00 -16.01
CA GLY A 79 9.93 -21.85 -14.94
C GLY A 79 9.32 -21.50 -13.58
N GLN A 80 10.18 -21.15 -12.62
CA GLN A 80 9.76 -20.74 -11.27
C GLN A 80 8.93 -19.44 -11.37
N LYS A 81 7.66 -19.51 -11.02
CA LYS A 81 6.75 -18.38 -10.97
C LYS A 81 6.61 -17.89 -9.53
N THR A 82 6.66 -16.57 -9.35
CA THR A 82 6.44 -15.90 -8.07
C THR A 82 5.34 -14.88 -8.22
N VAL A 83 4.37 -14.88 -7.30
CA VAL A 83 3.22 -13.97 -7.33
C VAL A 83 3.19 -13.14 -6.04
N ASP A 84 3.20 -11.82 -6.19
CA ASP A 84 2.93 -10.88 -5.09
C ASP A 84 1.43 -10.55 -5.06
N TYR A 85 0.83 -10.55 -3.86
CA TYR A 85 -0.61 -10.30 -3.69
C TYR A 85 -0.89 -9.12 -2.77
N TRP A 86 -2.03 -8.47 -3.01
CA TRP A 86 -2.60 -7.44 -2.14
C TRP A 86 -4.06 -7.73 -1.85
N SER A 87 -4.52 -7.37 -0.66
CA SER A 87 -5.96 -7.19 -0.44
C SER A 87 -6.42 -5.97 -1.25
N MET A 88 -7.59 -6.04 -1.88
CA MET A 88 -8.09 -4.95 -2.71
C MET A 88 -9.56 -4.72 -2.45
N ARG A 89 -9.94 -3.51 -2.06
CA ARG A 89 -11.34 -3.17 -1.81
C ARG A 89 -11.99 -2.75 -3.13
N ALA A 90 -13.03 -3.46 -3.55
CA ALA A 90 -13.85 -3.01 -4.67
C ALA A 90 -14.67 -1.77 -4.26
N THR A 91 -14.61 -0.73 -5.09
CA THR A 91 -15.35 0.54 -4.89
C THR A 91 -16.49 0.75 -5.88
N GLY A 92 -16.53 -0.03 -6.95
CA GLY A 92 -17.59 0.00 -7.98
C GLY A 92 -18.35 -1.32 -8.11
N GLU A 93 -19.32 -1.35 -9.02
CA GLU A 93 -20.02 -2.56 -9.44
C GLU A 93 -19.22 -3.32 -10.52
N PHE A 94 -19.45 -4.63 -10.63
CA PHE A 94 -18.82 -5.46 -11.65
C PHE A 94 -19.27 -5.06 -13.06
N VAL A 95 -18.31 -4.87 -13.96
CA VAL A 95 -18.57 -4.71 -15.40
C VAL A 95 -18.01 -5.93 -16.12
N ALA A 96 -18.88 -6.76 -16.68
CA ALA A 96 -18.48 -7.96 -17.43
C ALA A 96 -17.58 -7.59 -18.62
N ASN A 97 -16.54 -8.39 -18.85
CA ASN A 97 -15.62 -8.22 -19.97
C ASN A 97 -15.30 -9.56 -20.65
N ASP A 98 -14.60 -9.50 -21.79
CA ASP A 98 -14.37 -10.64 -22.69
C ASP A 98 -13.34 -11.66 -22.14
N GLU A 99 -12.67 -11.40 -21.02
CA GLU A 99 -11.57 -12.24 -20.48
C GLU A 99 -11.97 -13.17 -19.33
N THR A 100 -13.12 -12.97 -18.68
CA THR A 100 -13.68 -13.89 -17.68
C THR A 100 -15.07 -14.40 -18.06
N ASP A 101 -15.23 -15.74 -18.09
CA ASP A 101 -16.51 -16.40 -18.32
C ASP A 101 -17.34 -16.55 -17.02
N GLY A 102 -16.72 -16.33 -15.86
CA GLY A 102 -17.37 -16.33 -14.55
C GLY A 102 -16.54 -15.67 -13.46
N MET A 103 -17.19 -14.80 -12.67
CA MET A 103 -16.68 -14.25 -11.41
C MET A 103 -17.77 -14.40 -10.35
N GLU A 104 -17.40 -14.84 -9.15
CA GLU A 104 -18.32 -15.02 -8.03
C GLU A 104 -17.88 -14.24 -6.80
N TRP A 105 -18.86 -13.63 -6.12
CA TRP A 105 -18.70 -12.99 -4.81
C TRP A 105 -19.07 -13.97 -3.69
N LEU A 106 -18.05 -14.62 -3.13
CA LEU A 106 -18.21 -15.69 -2.14
C LEU A 106 -17.91 -15.20 -0.73
N THR A 107 -18.53 -15.80 0.30
CA THR A 107 -18.00 -15.65 1.66
C THR A 107 -16.61 -16.28 1.75
N PRO A 108 -15.78 -15.94 2.76
CA PRO A 108 -14.47 -16.58 2.90
C PRO A 108 -14.53 -18.10 3.02
N GLU A 109 -15.56 -18.64 3.70
CA GLU A 109 -15.74 -20.10 3.85
C GLU A 109 -16.12 -20.76 2.52
N GLU A 110 -16.92 -20.10 1.70
CA GLU A 110 -17.26 -20.55 0.35
C GLU A 110 -16.04 -20.46 -0.57
N ALA A 111 -15.30 -19.35 -0.54
CA ALA A 111 -14.09 -19.16 -1.32
C ALA A 111 -13.06 -20.26 -1.05
N VAL A 112 -12.82 -20.64 0.22
CA VAL A 112 -11.90 -21.75 0.56
C VAL A 112 -12.34 -23.08 -0.05
N LYS A 113 -13.65 -23.33 -0.19
CA LYS A 113 -14.18 -24.56 -0.81
C LYS A 113 -14.13 -24.52 -2.34
N THR A 114 -14.24 -23.34 -2.94
CA THR A 114 -14.26 -23.14 -4.39
C THR A 114 -12.85 -23.06 -4.98
N LEU A 115 -11.92 -22.37 -4.31
CA LEU A 115 -10.55 -22.17 -4.79
C LEU A 115 -9.84 -23.51 -5.02
N SER A 116 -9.30 -23.69 -6.22
CA SER A 116 -8.67 -24.95 -6.65
C SER A 116 -7.28 -25.18 -6.06
N TYR A 117 -6.62 -24.13 -5.57
CA TYR A 117 -5.23 -24.20 -5.10
C TYR A 117 -5.10 -23.88 -3.61
N ALA A 118 -4.33 -24.71 -2.89
CA ALA A 118 -4.04 -24.51 -1.47
C ALA A 118 -3.34 -23.17 -1.18
N ASP A 119 -2.49 -22.70 -2.11
CA ASP A 119 -1.82 -21.41 -2.00
C ASP A 119 -2.83 -20.24 -2.00
N ASP A 120 -3.86 -20.29 -2.84
CA ASP A 120 -4.92 -19.27 -2.85
C ASP A 120 -5.81 -19.38 -1.59
N GLN A 121 -6.10 -20.60 -1.11
CA GLN A 121 -6.81 -20.80 0.16
C GLN A 121 -6.04 -20.22 1.35
N ALA A 122 -4.71 -20.32 1.34
CA ALA A 122 -3.84 -19.72 2.35
C ALA A 122 -3.91 -18.18 2.34
N LEU A 123 -4.16 -17.55 1.19
CA LEU A 123 -4.39 -16.10 1.12
C LEU A 123 -5.68 -15.69 1.83
N VAL A 124 -6.74 -16.51 1.79
CA VAL A 124 -7.97 -16.26 2.56
C VAL A 124 -7.70 -16.34 4.05
N ALA A 125 -6.96 -17.37 4.49
CA ALA A 125 -6.58 -17.52 5.90
C ALA A 125 -5.73 -16.35 6.39
N ASP A 126 -4.73 -15.92 5.59
CA ASP A 126 -3.94 -14.74 5.92
C ASP A 126 -4.82 -13.48 5.96
N LEU A 127 -5.67 -13.25 4.94
CA LEU A 127 -6.57 -12.11 4.86
C LEU A 127 -7.37 -11.93 6.17
N LEU A 128 -7.92 -13.03 6.69
CA LEU A 128 -8.74 -13.08 7.90
C LEU A 128 -7.95 -13.13 9.21
N ALA A 129 -6.63 -13.30 9.18
CA ALA A 129 -5.79 -13.30 10.38
C ALA A 129 -5.84 -11.95 11.13
N VAL A 130 -6.27 -10.90 10.44
CA VAL A 130 -6.59 -9.59 10.98
C VAL A 130 -7.91 -9.09 10.40
N ALA A 131 -8.46 -8.00 10.95
CA ALA A 131 -9.66 -7.41 10.39
C ALA A 131 -9.44 -6.97 8.93
N VAL A 132 -10.35 -7.39 8.03
CA VAL A 132 -10.36 -6.95 6.63
C VAL A 132 -10.76 -5.48 6.57
N ALA A 133 -9.78 -4.62 6.33
CA ALA A 133 -9.94 -3.18 6.44
C ALA A 133 -9.12 -2.46 5.36
N PRO A 134 -9.49 -1.22 5.02
CA PRO A 134 -8.73 -0.41 4.07
C PRO A 134 -7.46 0.16 4.71
N VAL A 135 -6.52 0.56 3.86
CA VAL A 135 -5.47 1.50 4.25
C VAL A 135 -6.12 2.82 4.67
N ARG A 136 -5.67 3.41 5.78
CA ARG A 136 -6.14 4.70 6.29
C ARG A 136 -5.07 5.80 6.20
N VAL A 137 -3.80 5.41 6.32
CA VAL A 137 -2.68 6.36 6.30
C VAL A 137 -1.56 5.85 5.39
N LEU A 138 -1.09 6.71 4.50
CA LEU A 138 0.14 6.55 3.73
C LEU A 138 1.17 7.52 4.34
N LEU A 139 2.05 7.01 5.18
CA LEU A 139 3.09 7.82 5.82
C LEU A 139 4.32 7.86 4.90
N VAL A 140 4.60 9.04 4.34
CA VAL A 140 5.57 9.26 3.27
C VAL A 140 6.78 10.01 3.81
N ARG A 141 7.97 9.41 3.76
CA ARG A 141 9.20 10.15 3.99
C ARG A 141 9.48 11.00 2.75
N HIS A 142 9.80 12.28 2.94
CA HIS A 142 10.18 13.15 1.83
C HIS A 142 11.25 12.54 0.91
N GLY A 143 11.21 12.91 -0.37
CA GLY A 143 12.20 12.54 -1.38
C GLY A 143 13.59 13.11 -1.09
N ARG A 144 14.57 12.75 -1.92
CA ARG A 144 15.93 13.27 -1.78
C ARG A 144 16.00 14.80 -1.95
N ALA A 145 16.80 15.45 -1.11
CA ALA A 145 16.84 16.92 -0.97
C ALA A 145 18.29 17.44 -0.87
N GLY A 146 19.24 16.76 -1.51
CA GLY A 146 20.66 17.05 -1.33
C GLY A 146 21.15 16.85 0.11
N ASP A 147 22.18 17.63 0.46
CA ASP A 147 22.87 17.62 1.75
C ASP A 147 22.63 18.94 2.51
N SER A 148 22.22 18.82 3.77
CA SER A 148 21.97 19.96 4.65
C SER A 148 23.22 20.78 4.94
N GLU A 149 24.41 20.17 5.01
CA GLU A 149 25.66 20.90 5.33
C GLU A 149 26.07 21.86 4.21
N SER A 150 25.74 21.51 2.97
CA SER A 150 26.06 22.32 1.79
C SER A 150 25.00 23.37 1.44
N TRP A 151 23.87 23.38 2.17
CA TRP A 151 22.78 24.32 1.94
C TRP A 151 23.01 25.63 2.70
N SER A 152 22.91 26.75 1.99
CA SER A 152 23.22 28.08 2.54
C SER A 152 22.02 28.82 3.16
N GLY A 153 20.80 28.30 2.98
CA GLY A 153 19.58 28.87 3.53
C GLY A 153 19.08 28.16 4.80
N PRO A 154 17.92 28.56 5.33
CA PRO A 154 17.23 27.80 6.37
C PRO A 154 16.93 26.37 5.90
N ASP A 155 17.19 25.35 6.73
CA ASP A 155 16.99 23.94 6.31
C ASP A 155 15.51 23.62 6.01
N VAL A 156 14.58 24.30 6.68
CA VAL A 156 13.14 24.19 6.41
C VAL A 156 12.79 24.58 4.96
N ASP A 157 13.58 25.45 4.33
CA ASP A 157 13.38 25.91 2.96
C ASP A 157 14.16 25.07 1.93
N ARG A 158 14.90 24.05 2.36
CA ARG A 158 15.70 23.22 1.45
C ARG A 158 14.78 22.39 0.53
N PRO A 159 14.92 22.52 -0.80
CA PRO A 159 14.05 21.84 -1.75
C PRO A 159 14.50 20.39 -2.02
N LEU A 160 13.65 19.65 -2.71
CA LEU A 160 14.04 18.40 -3.36
C LEU A 160 15.15 18.64 -4.38
N ASP A 161 16.03 17.65 -4.54
CA ASP A 161 16.96 17.60 -5.66
C ASP A 161 16.32 16.91 -6.88
N GLU A 162 17.02 16.85 -8.01
CA GLU A 162 16.50 16.24 -9.25
C GLU A 162 15.98 14.80 -9.04
N ARG A 163 16.66 14.02 -8.20
CA ARG A 163 16.23 12.66 -7.88
C ARG A 163 15.01 12.67 -6.96
N GLY A 164 14.94 13.58 -6.00
CA GLY A 164 13.76 13.77 -5.16
C GLY A 164 12.52 14.18 -5.95
N VAL A 165 12.68 15.03 -6.97
CA VAL A 165 11.60 15.40 -7.89
C VAL A 165 11.10 14.19 -8.68
N ALA A 166 12.00 13.34 -9.17
CA ALA A 166 11.61 12.09 -9.83
C ALA A 166 10.90 11.11 -8.87
N GLU A 167 11.39 10.98 -7.63
CA GLU A 167 10.73 10.19 -6.57
C GLU A 167 9.31 10.71 -6.30
N ALA A 168 9.10 12.03 -6.21
CA ALA A 168 7.80 12.65 -6.01
C ALA A 168 6.83 12.38 -7.18
N ALA A 169 7.32 12.45 -8.42
CA ALA A 169 6.54 12.12 -9.61
C ALA A 169 6.07 10.65 -9.59
N THR A 170 6.97 9.72 -9.27
CA THR A 170 6.62 8.30 -9.14
C THR A 170 5.63 8.04 -8.03
N LEU A 171 5.75 8.72 -6.88
CA LEU A 171 4.74 8.64 -5.82
C LEU A 171 3.36 9.10 -6.31
N ALA A 172 3.30 10.14 -7.13
CA ALA A 172 2.05 10.63 -7.72
C ALA A 172 1.45 9.66 -8.75
N ASP A 173 2.26 8.81 -9.40
CA ASP A 173 1.76 7.74 -10.27
C ASP A 173 1.22 6.53 -9.49
N VAL A 174 1.82 6.22 -8.33
CA VAL A 174 1.53 4.99 -7.57
C VAL A 174 0.48 5.18 -6.48
N LEU A 175 0.59 6.25 -5.68
CA LEU A 175 -0.26 6.45 -4.51
C LEU A 175 -1.76 6.64 -4.80
N PRO A 176 -2.22 7.09 -5.99
CA PRO A 176 -3.65 7.06 -6.32
C PRO A 176 -4.29 5.68 -6.22
N ALA A 177 -3.53 4.59 -6.40
CA ALA A 177 -4.06 3.23 -6.27
C ALA A 177 -4.52 2.87 -4.84
N PHE A 178 -4.06 3.61 -3.83
CA PHE A 178 -4.52 3.48 -2.44
C PHE A 178 -5.73 4.39 -2.13
N GLY A 179 -6.17 5.20 -3.09
CA GLY A 179 -7.32 6.10 -2.96
C GLY A 179 -7.22 7.18 -1.87
N PRO A 180 -6.08 7.88 -1.68
CA PRO A 180 -6.03 9.01 -0.76
C PRO A 180 -6.97 10.13 -1.19
N ASP A 181 -7.80 10.60 -0.27
CA ASP A 181 -8.72 11.75 -0.44
C ASP A 181 -8.28 12.95 0.41
N ARG A 182 -7.17 12.81 1.14
CA ARG A 182 -6.55 13.87 1.93
C ARG A 182 -5.04 13.83 1.79
N VAL A 183 -4.43 15.00 1.61
CA VAL A 183 -2.98 15.17 1.58
C VAL A 183 -2.57 16.20 2.62
N VAL A 184 -1.70 15.83 3.54
CA VAL A 184 -1.13 16.74 4.55
C VAL A 184 0.38 16.55 4.64
N SER A 185 1.10 17.58 5.08
CA SER A 185 2.56 17.52 5.16
C SER A 185 3.09 18.34 6.32
N ALA A 186 4.20 17.86 6.89
CA ALA A 186 5.11 18.66 7.70
C ALA A 186 5.62 19.89 6.93
N ASP A 187 6.06 20.91 7.68
CA ASP A 187 6.42 22.22 7.17
C ASP A 187 7.62 22.28 6.21
N PRO A 188 8.69 21.45 6.36
CA PRO A 188 9.83 21.53 5.47
C PRO A 188 9.44 21.44 3.99
N LEU A 189 10.01 22.32 3.17
CA LEU A 189 9.69 22.47 1.76
C LEU A 189 9.80 21.13 1.02
N ARG A 190 10.85 20.35 1.29
CA ARG A 190 11.02 18.99 0.76
C ARG A 190 9.86 18.04 1.06
N CYS A 191 9.22 18.12 2.22
CA CYS A 191 8.04 17.31 2.55
C CYS A 191 6.85 17.71 1.68
N ARG A 192 6.57 19.02 1.61
CA ARG A 192 5.49 19.58 0.78
C ARG A 192 5.69 19.27 -0.70
N GLN A 193 6.89 19.50 -1.22
CA GLN A 193 7.25 19.20 -2.62
C GLN A 193 7.15 17.71 -2.96
N THR A 194 7.33 16.80 -1.99
CA THR A 194 7.20 15.36 -2.23
C THR A 194 5.76 14.97 -2.53
N LEU A 195 4.78 15.61 -1.88
CA LEU A 195 3.36 15.30 -2.02
C LEU A 195 2.60 16.23 -2.97
N GLN A 196 3.22 17.34 -3.37
CA GLN A 196 2.60 18.31 -4.29
C GLN A 196 2.12 17.67 -5.60
N PRO A 197 2.91 16.83 -6.31
CA PRO A 197 2.44 16.22 -7.57
C PRO A 197 1.27 15.25 -7.37
N LEU A 198 1.22 14.56 -6.22
CA LEU A 198 0.09 13.70 -5.87
C LEU A 198 -1.17 14.54 -5.63
N ALA A 199 -1.07 15.62 -4.86
CA ALA A 199 -2.19 16.50 -4.57
C ALA A 199 -2.75 17.12 -5.87
N GLU A 200 -1.90 17.61 -6.76
CA GLU A 200 -2.29 18.16 -8.07
C GLU A 200 -3.03 17.13 -8.92
N ARG A 201 -2.50 15.90 -9.01
CA ARG A 201 -3.14 14.82 -9.78
C ARG A 201 -4.53 14.46 -9.27
N LEU A 202 -4.73 14.53 -7.96
CA LEU A 202 -6.01 14.21 -7.31
C LEU A 202 -6.96 15.42 -7.21
N GLY A 203 -6.53 16.62 -7.65
CA GLY A 203 -7.31 17.85 -7.47
C GLY A 203 -7.44 18.29 -6.01
N LEU A 204 -6.46 17.93 -5.17
CA LEU A 204 -6.40 18.23 -3.75
C LEU A 204 -5.38 19.33 -3.46
N LEU A 205 -5.44 19.88 -2.23
CA LEU A 205 -4.41 20.75 -1.69
C LEU A 205 -3.56 19.99 -0.66
N VAL A 206 -2.29 20.35 -0.54
CA VAL A 206 -1.44 19.89 0.58
C VAL A 206 -1.76 20.74 1.81
N GLY A 207 -2.48 20.14 2.77
CA GLY A 207 -2.80 20.78 4.05
C GLY A 207 -1.60 20.78 5.02
N PRO A 208 -1.58 21.71 6.00
CA PRO A 208 -0.54 21.73 7.02
C PRO A 208 -0.72 20.56 8.01
N ALA A 209 0.39 20.00 8.47
CA ALA A 209 0.46 19.08 9.60
C ALA A 209 1.89 19.11 10.20
N SER A 210 2.22 20.25 10.81
CA SER A 210 3.56 20.54 11.31
C SER A 210 4.00 19.55 12.39
N GLU A 211 3.05 18.95 13.13
CA GLU A 211 3.31 17.91 14.13
C GLU A 211 4.02 16.66 13.59
N PHE A 212 4.05 16.44 12.27
CA PHE A 212 4.81 15.36 11.63
C PHE A 212 6.22 15.78 11.20
N GLY A 213 6.65 17.01 11.51
CA GLY A 213 8.01 17.53 11.32
C GLY A 213 8.91 17.25 12.51
N GLU A 214 10.22 17.16 12.29
CA GLU A 214 11.19 16.79 13.35
C GLU A 214 11.21 17.78 14.51
N ASP A 215 11.17 19.09 14.24
CA ASP A 215 11.23 20.12 15.29
C ASP A 215 10.01 20.04 16.23
N ASP A 216 8.80 20.10 15.67
CA ASP A 216 7.56 19.98 16.46
C ASP A 216 7.43 18.61 17.14
N TYR A 217 7.90 17.53 16.50
CA TYR A 217 7.87 16.19 17.09
C TYR A 217 8.80 16.06 18.29
N LEU A 218 9.98 16.68 18.25
CA LEU A 218 10.91 16.68 19.38
C LEU A 218 10.33 17.42 20.59
N ASP A 219 9.57 18.49 20.34
CA ASP A 219 8.94 19.31 21.39
C ASP A 219 7.68 18.63 21.97
N ASP A 220 6.80 18.08 21.14
CA ASP A 220 5.58 17.38 21.57
C ASP A 220 5.26 16.13 20.72
N PRO A 221 5.89 14.97 21.03
CA PRO A 221 5.56 13.71 20.37
C PRO A 221 4.09 13.30 20.53
N ALA A 222 3.41 13.75 21.60
CA ALA A 222 2.02 13.37 21.84
C ALA A 222 1.06 14.03 20.85
N ALA A 223 1.36 15.25 20.38
CA ALA A 223 0.59 15.91 19.32
C ALA A 223 0.55 15.06 18.05
N ALA A 224 1.71 14.60 17.57
CA ALA A 224 1.82 13.76 16.38
C ALA A 224 1.11 12.40 16.53
N ARG A 225 1.25 11.77 17.70
CA ARG A 225 0.56 10.50 18.02
C ARG A 225 -0.96 10.67 18.02
N ASN A 226 -1.45 11.76 18.61
CA ASN A 226 -2.88 12.09 18.61
C ASN A 226 -3.40 12.41 17.20
N ALA A 227 -2.63 13.14 16.40
CA ALA A 227 -2.96 13.42 14.99
C ALA A 227 -3.02 12.12 14.18
N LEU A 228 -2.04 11.24 14.32
CA LEU A 228 -2.01 9.93 13.66
C LEU A 228 -3.20 9.07 14.07
N ALA A 229 -3.53 8.99 15.37
CA ALA A 229 -4.69 8.25 15.86
C ALA A 229 -6.01 8.78 15.27
N LYS A 230 -6.16 10.11 15.12
CA LYS A 230 -7.32 10.71 14.46
C LYS A 230 -7.41 10.31 12.98
N LEU A 231 -6.29 10.30 12.27
CA LEU A 231 -6.26 9.87 10.86
C LEU A 231 -6.60 8.37 10.71
N LEU A 232 -6.08 7.53 11.59
CA LEU A 232 -6.36 6.09 11.60
C LEU A 232 -7.83 5.76 11.91
N GLY A 233 -8.51 6.60 12.70
CA GLY A 233 -9.93 6.46 13.03
C GLY A 233 -10.89 7.13 12.05
N ALA A 234 -10.38 7.82 11.03
CA ALA A 234 -11.22 8.50 10.04
C ALA A 234 -11.67 7.56 8.92
N ASP A 235 -12.76 7.94 8.24
CA ASP A 235 -13.23 7.23 7.04
C ASP A 235 -12.48 7.62 5.75
N SER A 236 -11.64 8.64 5.83
CA SER A 236 -10.73 9.10 4.77
C SER A 236 -9.46 8.25 4.68
N VAL A 237 -8.74 8.39 3.56
CA VAL A 237 -7.37 7.88 3.40
C VAL A 237 -6.42 9.07 3.25
N ALA A 238 -5.46 9.20 4.18
CA ALA A 238 -4.56 10.35 4.22
C ALA A 238 -3.14 9.99 3.74
N ALA A 239 -2.61 10.75 2.78
CA ALA A 239 -1.18 10.81 2.51
C ALA A 239 -0.53 11.87 3.42
N VAL A 240 0.47 11.46 4.21
CA VAL A 240 1.10 12.28 5.26
C VAL A 240 2.59 12.42 4.98
N GLY A 241 3.03 13.63 4.67
CA GLY A 241 4.44 13.95 4.42
C GLY A 241 5.19 14.17 5.73
N SER A 242 6.28 13.42 5.93
CA SER A 242 7.06 13.46 7.18
C SER A 242 8.56 13.24 6.92
N GLN A 243 9.33 13.08 8.00
CA GLN A 243 10.79 13.08 8.04
C GLN A 243 11.37 11.79 8.65
N GLY A 244 12.68 11.63 8.57
CA GLY A 244 13.38 10.39 8.96
C GLY A 244 13.48 10.16 10.46
N GLY A 245 13.49 11.23 11.27
CA GLY A 245 13.51 11.15 12.73
C GLY A 245 12.13 10.91 13.35
N VAL A 246 11.05 11.19 12.61
CA VAL A 246 9.66 11.08 13.12
C VAL A 246 9.04 9.72 12.80
N ILE A 247 9.17 9.26 11.55
CA ILE A 247 8.48 8.05 11.07
C ILE A 247 8.85 6.80 11.89
N PRO A 248 10.13 6.47 12.15
CA PRO A 248 10.49 5.28 12.92
C PRO A 248 9.93 5.30 14.34
N ASP A 249 9.99 6.43 15.04
CA ASP A 249 9.50 6.54 16.43
C ASP A 249 7.96 6.43 16.49
N LEU A 250 7.24 7.09 15.57
CA LEU A 250 5.78 6.93 15.47
C LEU A 250 5.36 5.48 15.21
N LEU A 251 6.08 4.78 14.32
CA LEU A 251 5.82 3.38 14.04
C LEU A 251 6.17 2.50 15.23
N GLU A 252 7.29 2.73 15.91
CA GLU A 252 7.65 1.98 17.11
C GLU A 252 6.62 2.17 18.22
N TRP A 253 6.15 3.40 18.46
CA TRP A 253 5.06 3.67 19.37
C TRP A 253 3.79 2.90 18.98
N LEU A 254 3.36 2.95 17.71
CA LEU A 254 2.17 2.23 17.24
C LEU A 254 2.30 0.71 17.44
N LEU A 255 3.47 0.15 17.14
CA LEU A 255 3.72 -1.30 17.19
C LEU A 255 3.90 -1.83 18.62
N THR A 256 4.21 -0.96 19.59
CA THR A 256 4.40 -1.34 21.00
C THR A 256 3.21 -1.00 21.89
N SER A 257 2.35 -0.06 21.48
CA SER A 257 1.18 0.39 22.24
C SER A 257 -0.10 -0.41 21.98
N GLY A 258 -0.09 -1.36 21.03
CA GLY A 258 -1.31 -1.94 20.44
C GLY A 258 -1.43 -3.47 20.41
N GLN A 259 -2.48 -3.91 19.70
CA GLN A 259 -2.77 -5.31 19.38
C GLN A 259 -1.81 -5.87 18.32
N PRO A 260 -1.79 -7.20 18.04
CA PRO A 260 -0.93 -7.77 17.02
C PRO A 260 -1.13 -7.08 15.66
N VAL A 261 -0.03 -6.59 15.07
CA VAL A 261 -0.01 -5.95 13.73
C VAL A 261 0.71 -6.89 12.75
N THR A 262 0.12 -7.17 11.59
CA THR A 262 0.74 -7.95 10.51
C THR A 262 1.41 -7.03 9.48
N GLY A 263 2.13 -7.59 8.49
CA GLY A 263 2.82 -6.78 7.46
C GLY A 263 4.09 -6.08 7.95
N VAL A 264 4.32 -6.03 9.27
CA VAL A 264 5.61 -5.63 9.85
C VAL A 264 6.65 -6.66 9.44
N SER A 265 7.35 -6.40 8.34
CA SER A 265 8.45 -7.26 7.91
C SER A 265 9.41 -7.43 9.08
N PRO A 266 9.94 -8.64 9.34
CA PRO A 266 10.96 -8.88 10.36
C PRO A 266 12.30 -8.15 10.09
N GLN A 267 12.34 -7.23 9.12
CA GLN A 267 13.33 -6.17 9.06
C GLN A 267 13.13 -5.14 10.20
N ARG A 268 12.94 -5.62 11.44
CA ARG A 268 13.50 -4.90 12.58
C ARG A 268 15.00 -4.91 12.35
N ARG A 269 15.50 -3.84 11.74
CA ARG A 269 16.92 -3.52 11.86
C ARG A 269 17.19 -3.33 13.35
N ALA A 270 18.45 -3.46 13.76
CA ALA A 270 18.84 -3.10 15.12
C ALA A 270 18.43 -1.66 15.51
N ASP A 271 18.10 -0.83 14.51
CA ASP A 271 17.82 0.60 14.61
C ASP A 271 16.33 0.99 14.42
N GLY A 272 15.38 0.04 14.47
CA GLY A 272 13.94 0.31 14.34
C GLY A 272 13.36 0.18 12.92
N PRO A 273 12.09 0.63 12.69
CA PRO A 273 11.43 0.54 11.39
C PRO A 273 12.17 1.31 10.28
N PRO A 274 12.34 0.75 9.07
CA PRO A 274 13.01 1.45 7.98
C PRO A 274 12.21 2.69 7.52
N ALA A 275 12.92 3.76 7.18
CA ALA A 275 12.33 4.96 6.59
C ALA A 275 13.30 5.56 5.57
N ARG A 276 13.47 4.98 4.38
CA ARG A 276 14.33 5.59 3.33
C ARG A 276 13.69 6.86 2.76
N LYS A 277 14.48 7.81 2.25
CA LYS A 277 13.92 8.97 1.54
C LYS A 277 13.06 8.47 0.36
N GLY A 278 11.89 9.07 0.14
CA GLY A 278 10.90 8.62 -0.84
C GLY A 278 10.18 7.32 -0.51
N SER A 279 10.35 6.76 0.70
CA SER A 279 9.63 5.55 1.12
C SER A 279 8.25 5.84 1.67
N VAL A 280 7.40 4.82 1.65
CA VAL A 280 6.01 4.88 2.12
C VAL A 280 5.74 3.74 3.08
N TRP A 281 5.03 4.04 4.16
CA TRP A 281 4.34 3.05 4.99
C TRP A 281 2.85 3.14 4.75
N ALA A 282 2.23 2.05 4.28
CA ALA A 282 0.78 1.95 4.18
C ALA A 282 0.23 1.30 5.46
N LEU A 283 -0.57 2.06 6.21
CA LEU A 283 -1.15 1.64 7.48
C LEU A 283 -2.61 1.26 7.27
N THR A 284 -2.92 -0.01 7.42
CA THR A 284 -4.28 -0.55 7.42
C THR A 284 -4.83 -0.49 8.82
N ALA A 285 -6.04 0.07 8.98
CA ALA A 285 -6.64 0.24 10.30
C ALA A 285 -8.13 -0.13 10.33
N HIS A 286 -8.51 -0.74 11.45
CA HIS A 286 -9.88 -1.11 11.79
C HIS A 286 -10.22 -0.55 13.17
N ASP A 287 -11.35 0.13 13.29
CA ASP A 287 -11.79 0.79 14.53
C ASP A 287 -10.69 1.67 15.16
N GLY A 288 -9.99 2.44 14.31
CA GLY A 288 -8.89 3.34 14.72
C GLY A 288 -7.60 2.63 15.14
N LYS A 289 -7.52 1.31 15.05
CA LYS A 289 -6.34 0.52 15.42
C LYS A 289 -5.64 -0.01 14.17
N VAL A 290 -4.33 0.16 14.10
CA VAL A 290 -3.51 -0.43 13.03
C VAL A 290 -3.58 -1.96 13.16
N VAL A 291 -3.93 -2.62 12.07
CA VAL A 291 -3.94 -4.07 11.95
C VAL A 291 -2.87 -4.58 10.99
N SER A 292 -2.40 -3.71 10.08
CA SER A 292 -1.26 -4.00 9.22
C SER A 292 -0.46 -2.75 8.87
N ALA A 293 0.85 -2.87 8.73
CA ALA A 293 1.75 -1.80 8.31
C ALA A 293 2.73 -2.34 7.25
N ASP A 294 2.62 -1.87 6.00
CA ASP A 294 3.44 -2.35 4.88
C ASP A 294 4.44 -1.29 4.41
N TYR A 295 5.71 -1.68 4.30
CA TYR A 295 6.80 -0.80 3.87
C TYR A 295 7.11 -0.90 2.37
N TYR A 296 7.15 0.25 1.71
CA TYR A 296 7.57 0.43 0.32
C TYR A 296 8.84 1.29 0.29
N GLY A 297 10.00 0.64 0.30
CA GLY A 297 11.29 1.31 0.46
C GLY A 297 11.85 2.02 -0.78
N SER A 298 11.30 1.73 -1.95
CA SER A 298 11.46 2.46 -3.21
C SER A 298 10.27 2.09 -4.07
N LEU A 299 9.60 3.09 -4.64
CA LEU A 299 8.57 2.90 -5.65
C LEU A 299 9.10 3.23 -7.06
N LEU A 300 10.38 3.58 -7.19
CA LEU A 300 11.05 3.65 -8.49
C LEU A 300 11.20 2.22 -9.07
N PRO A 301 10.83 2.01 -10.35
CA PRO A 301 11.02 0.74 -11.07
C PRO A 301 12.49 0.29 -11.16
#